data_AF-A0A6B2LL88-F1
#
_entry.id   AF-A0A6B2LL88-F1
#
_cell.length_a   1.000
_cell.length_b   1.000
_cell.length_c   1.000
_cell.angle_alpha   90.00
_cell.angle_beta   90.00
_cell.angle_gamma   90.00
#
_symmetry.space_group_name_H-M   'P 1'
#
loop_
_entity.id
_entity.type
_entity.pdbx_description
1 polymer ?
#
loop_
_entity_poly.entity_id
_entity_poly.type
_entity_poly.pdbx_seq_one_letter_code
_entity_poly.pdbx_strand_id
1 'polypeptide(L)'
;MKYDHYCPWADQAIGHNNYKYYILLLFYGVLSIIGVILACVADITYHFTYSQNQSFIFLLISIFILIISLYVEYELLKLWYFHILLITVNMSTKEFHSWKLSKKTAIPTSIYDMGRLENWKQALGKEVIWWWSPWCNHLTTDGYSFPSKPRVFKI
;
A
#
# COMPACT_ATOMS: atom_id res chain seq x y z
N MET A 1 15.74 6.36 -13.28
CA MET A 1 14.33 6.23 -12.86
C MET A 1 14.27 5.61 -11.46
N LYS A 2 13.47 6.16 -10.53
CA LYS A 2 13.26 5.59 -9.19
C LYS A 2 12.52 4.25 -9.29
N TYR A 3 13.24 3.17 -8.96
CA TYR A 3 12.72 1.80 -8.90
C TYR A 3 12.37 1.45 -7.45
N ASP A 4 11.25 0.76 -7.24
CA ASP A 4 10.84 0.26 -5.93
C ASP A 4 11.04 -1.25 -5.82
N HIS A 5 10.26 -2.04 -6.56
CA HIS A 5 10.33 -3.51 -6.61
C HIS A 5 9.64 -4.05 -7.87
N TYR A 6 9.86 -5.33 -8.20
CA TYR A 6 9.01 -6.05 -9.14
C TYR A 6 7.84 -6.65 -8.38
N CYS A 7 6.61 -6.34 -8.78
CA CYS A 7 5.42 -6.90 -8.17
C CYS A 7 4.88 -8.03 -9.06
N PRO A 8 4.96 -9.31 -8.66
CA PRO A 8 4.42 -10.42 -9.44
C PRO A 8 2.90 -10.32 -9.61
N TRP A 9 2.20 -9.77 -8.63
CA TRP A 9 0.73 -9.62 -8.65
C TRP A 9 0.25 -8.59 -9.65
N ALA A 10 1.07 -7.59 -9.96
CA ALA A 10 0.79 -6.56 -10.97
C ALA A 10 1.49 -6.84 -12.30
N ASP A 11 2.25 -7.94 -12.37
CA ASP A 11 3.10 -8.36 -13.48
C ASP A 11 3.96 -7.23 -14.08
N GLN A 12 4.51 -6.37 -13.22
CA GLN A 12 5.31 -5.23 -13.66
C GLN A 12 6.24 -4.71 -12.57
N ALA A 13 7.25 -3.95 -12.98
CA ALA A 13 8.08 -3.18 -12.07
C ALA A 13 7.30 -1.97 -11.53
N ILE A 14 7.31 -1.81 -10.21
CA ILE A 14 6.78 -0.66 -9.49
C ILE A 14 7.90 0.37 -9.32
N GLY A 15 7.61 1.62 -9.66
CA GLY A 15 8.56 2.73 -9.61
C GLY A 15 7.87 4.07 -9.86
N HIS A 16 8.66 5.10 -10.17
CA HIS A 16 8.22 6.49 -10.24
C HIS A 16 6.87 6.72 -10.95
N ASN A 17 6.69 6.14 -12.14
CA ASN A 17 5.53 6.44 -12.99
C ASN A 17 4.24 5.73 -12.58
N ASN A 18 4.32 4.63 -11.82
CA ASN A 18 3.16 3.81 -11.45
C ASN A 18 3.01 3.60 -9.93
N TYR A 19 3.90 4.19 -9.11
CA TYR A 19 3.86 4.03 -7.66
C TYR A 19 2.51 4.46 -7.07
N LYS A 20 1.96 5.60 -7.52
CA LYS A 20 0.60 6.04 -7.12
C LYS A 20 -0.46 4.96 -7.37
N TYR A 21 -0.48 4.39 -8.57
CA TYR A 21 -1.49 3.38 -8.93
C TYR A 21 -1.33 2.11 -8.10
N TYR A 22 -0.10 1.74 -7.75
CA TYR A 22 0.15 0.65 -6.83
C TYR A 22 -0.36 0.95 -5.41
N ILE A 23 -0.16 2.16 -4.88
CA ILE A 23 -0.73 2.56 -3.58
C ILE A 23 -2.27 2.52 -3.61
N LEU A 24 -2.87 2.98 -4.71
CA LEU A 24 -4.32 2.91 -4.91
C LEU A 24 -4.82 1.47 -5.01
N LEU A 25 -4.10 0.59 -5.71
CA LEU A 25 -4.40 -0.84 -5.79
C LEU A 25 -4.45 -1.46 -4.39
N LEU A 26 -3.46 -1.19 -3.55
CA LEU A 26 -3.43 -1.67 -2.17
C LEU A 26 -4.59 -1.09 -1.34
N PHE A 27 -4.85 0.21 -1.44
CA PHE A 27 -5.91 0.89 -0.68
C PHE A 27 -7.31 0.36 -1.05
N TYR A 28 -7.64 0.29 -2.34
CA TYR A 28 -8.92 -0.22 -2.79
C TYR A 28 -9.05 -1.73 -2.62
N GLY A 29 -7.93 -2.46 -2.65
CA GLY A 29 -7.90 -3.88 -2.29
C GLY A 29 -8.36 -4.09 -0.85
N VAL A 30 -7.83 -3.31 0.11
CA VAL A 30 -8.25 -3.32 1.52
C VAL A 30 -9.75 -3.05 1.65
N LEU A 31 -10.25 -1.96 1.04
CA LEU A 31 -11.68 -1.63 1.11
C LEU A 31 -12.58 -2.72 0.52
N SER A 32 -12.12 -3.35 -0.56
CA SER A 32 -12.88 -4.42 -1.22
C SER A 32 -12.98 -5.66 -0.35
N ILE A 33 -11.88 -6.07 0.30
CA ILE A 33 -11.87 -7.24 1.19
C ILE A 33 -12.67 -6.97 2.47
N ILE A 34 -12.64 -5.75 3.03
CA ILE A 34 -13.56 -5.35 4.10
C ILE A 34 -15.02 -5.56 3.67
N GLY A 35 -15.38 -5.16 2.44
CA GLY A 35 -16.71 -5.40 1.88
C GLY A 35 -17.08 -6.89 1.83
N VAL A 36 -16.16 -7.75 1.41
CA VAL A 36 -16.35 -9.21 1.39
C VAL A 36 -16.55 -9.76 2.81
N ILE A 37 -15.74 -9.34 3.77
CA ILE A 37 -15.86 -9.74 5.18
C ILE A 37 -17.25 -9.38 5.72
N LEU A 38 -17.71 -8.14 5.49
CA LEU A 38 -19.03 -7.68 5.93
C LEU A 38 -20.16 -8.49 5.29
N ALA A 39 -20.05 -8.80 3.99
CA ALA A 39 -21.02 -9.63 3.29
C ALA A 39 -21.07 -11.06 3.86
N CYS A 40 -19.92 -11.70 4.12
CA CYS A 40 -19.87 -13.02 4.73
C CYS A 40 -20.44 -13.02 6.15
N VAL A 41 -20.14 -12.02 6.97
CA VAL A 41 -20.70 -11.89 8.33
C VAL A 41 -22.22 -11.71 8.27
N ALA A 42 -22.73 -10.91 7.33
CA ALA A 42 -24.16 -10.71 7.14
C ALA A 42 -24.86 -12.01 6.72
N ASP A 43 -24.29 -12.75 5.76
CA ASP A 43 -24.83 -14.04 5.30
C ASP A 43 -24.85 -15.09 6.42
N ILE A 44 -23.75 -15.23 7.17
CA ILE A 44 -23.67 -16.15 8.32
C ILE A 44 -24.70 -15.76 9.39
N THR A 45 -24.82 -14.47 9.71
CA THR A 45 -25.78 -13.99 10.70
C THR A 45 -27.22 -14.27 10.26
N TYR A 46 -27.51 -14.05 8.97
CA TYR A 46 -28.82 -14.34 8.38
C TYR A 46 -29.14 -15.83 8.47
N HIS A 47 -28.16 -16.70 8.17
CA HIS A 47 -28.31 -18.15 8.24
C HIS A 47 -28.82 -18.60 9.61
N PHE A 48 -28.18 -18.13 10.68
CA PHE A 48 -28.51 -18.52 12.06
C PHE A 48 -29.74 -17.81 12.63
N THR A 49 -30.13 -16.66 12.09
CA THR A 49 -31.24 -15.86 12.65
C THR A 49 -32.58 -16.16 11.97
N TYR A 50 -32.58 -16.36 10.64
CA TYR A 50 -33.81 -16.35 9.85
C TYR A 50 -34.02 -17.59 8.98
N SER A 51 -32.96 -18.31 8.62
CA SER A 51 -33.09 -19.37 7.62
C SER A 51 -33.13 -20.77 8.26
N GLN A 52 -34.31 -21.38 8.33
CA GLN A 52 -34.42 -22.81 8.68
C GLN A 52 -34.13 -23.75 7.49
N ASN A 53 -34.05 -23.21 6.27
CA ASN A 53 -33.98 -23.98 5.01
C ASN A 53 -32.77 -23.62 4.10
N GLN A 54 -31.83 -22.75 4.50
CA GLN A 54 -30.62 -22.58 3.68
C GLN A 54 -29.78 -23.85 3.71
N SER A 55 -29.16 -24.16 2.57
CA SER A 55 -28.21 -25.28 2.51
C SER A 55 -27.00 -25.00 3.41
N PHE A 56 -26.68 -25.98 4.26
CA PHE A 56 -25.49 -25.98 5.09
C PHE A 56 -24.20 -25.79 4.28
N ILE A 57 -24.19 -26.21 3.00
CA ILE A 57 -23.04 -26.04 2.10
C ILE A 57 -22.75 -24.55 1.87
N PHE A 58 -23.77 -23.71 1.72
CA PHE A 58 -23.56 -22.26 1.54
C PHE A 58 -22.97 -21.62 2.79
N LEU A 59 -23.42 -22.03 3.98
CA LEU A 59 -22.82 -21.58 5.24
C LEU A 59 -21.32 -21.93 5.30
N LEU A 60 -20.96 -23.17 4.94
CA LEU A 60 -19.55 -23.60 4.94
C LEU A 60 -18.70 -22.78 3.96
N ILE A 61 -19.24 -22.47 2.77
CA ILE A 61 -18.57 -21.62 1.78
C ILE A 61 -18.37 -20.20 2.35
N SER A 62 -19.40 -19.60 2.95
CA SER A 62 -19.31 -18.26 3.54
C SER A 62 -18.29 -18.19 4.68
N ILE A 63 -18.23 -19.21 5.53
CA ILE A 63 -17.21 -19.33 6.59
C ILE A 63 -15.81 -19.46 5.99
N PHE A 64 -15.63 -20.30 4.97
CA PHE A 64 -14.34 -20.49 4.32
C PHE A 64 -13.83 -19.21 3.66
N ILE A 65 -14.69 -18.50 2.93
CA ILE A 65 -14.37 -17.21 2.32
C ILE A 65 -14.01 -16.19 3.40
N LEU A 66 -14.77 -16.15 4.51
CA LEU A 66 -14.47 -15.24 5.62
C LEU A 66 -13.06 -15.47 6.19
N ILE A 67 -12.68 -16.72 6.44
CA ILE A 67 -11.35 -17.06 6.99
C ILE A 67 -10.23 -16.61 6.04
N ILE A 68 -10.35 -16.91 4.75
CA ILE A 68 -9.36 -16.48 3.74
C ILE A 68 -9.31 -14.95 3.66
N SER A 69 -10.47 -14.30 3.63
CA SER A 69 -10.56 -12.84 3.53
C SER A 69 -9.91 -12.15 4.72
N LEU A 70 -10.08 -12.66 5.94
CA LEU A 70 -9.41 -12.13 7.13
C LEU A 70 -7.88 -12.26 7.05
N TYR A 71 -7.37 -13.38 6.54
CA TYR A 71 -5.93 -13.57 6.35
C TYR A 71 -5.37 -12.61 5.29
N VAL A 72 -6.04 -12.53 4.14
CA VAL A 72 -5.64 -11.62 3.04
C VAL A 72 -5.68 -10.17 3.50
N GLU A 73 -6.73 -9.77 4.21
CA GLU A 73 -6.88 -8.42 4.77
C GLU A 73 -5.72 -8.06 5.70
N TYR A 74 -5.35 -8.98 6.60
CA TYR A 74 -4.23 -8.77 7.52
C TYR A 74 -2.90 -8.56 6.78
N GLU A 75 -2.60 -9.37 5.77
CA GLU A 75 -1.39 -9.21 4.96
C GLU A 75 -1.41 -7.92 4.12
N LEU A 76 -2.56 -7.59 3.54
CA LEU A 76 -2.71 -6.42 2.68
C LEU A 76 -2.63 -5.11 3.48
N LEU A 77 -3.22 -5.07 4.68
CA LEU A 77 -3.11 -3.93 5.60
C LEU A 77 -1.66 -3.68 6.02
N LYS A 78 -0.90 -4.74 6.36
CA LYS A 78 0.53 -4.62 6.68
C LYS A 78 1.32 -4.06 5.50
N LEU A 79 1.07 -4.57 4.30
CA LEU A 79 1.74 -4.11 3.09
C LEU A 79 1.40 -2.65 2.77
N TRP A 80 0.12 -2.29 2.81
CA TRP A 80 -0.34 -0.92 2.60
C TRP A 80 0.29 0.03 3.62
N TYR A 81 0.19 -0.29 4.91
CA TYR A 81 0.78 0.51 5.99
C TYR A 81 2.30 0.66 5.84
N PHE A 82 3.01 -0.40 5.48
CA PHE A 82 4.44 -0.35 5.20
C PHE A 82 4.76 0.68 4.10
N HIS A 83 4.02 0.68 2.99
CA HIS A 83 4.23 1.66 1.93
C HIS A 83 3.87 3.10 2.35
N ILE A 84 2.88 3.30 3.22
CA ILE A 84 2.58 4.61 3.81
C ILE A 84 3.76 5.14 4.64
N LEU A 85 4.41 4.27 5.42
CA LEU A 85 5.62 4.62 6.16
C LEU A 85 6.76 5.02 5.22
N LEU A 86 6.99 4.23 4.15
CA LEU A 86 8.00 4.51 3.14
C LEU A 86 7.79 5.84 2.43
N ILE A 87 6.54 6.18 2.07
CA ILE A 87 6.18 7.50 1.53
C ILE A 87 6.56 8.58 2.54
N THR A 88 6.19 8.39 3.81
CA THR A 88 6.41 9.39 4.85
C THR A 88 7.89 9.75 5.03
N VAL A 89 8.81 8.81 4.80
CA VAL A 89 10.26 9.02 4.88
C VAL A 89 10.96 9.11 3.51
N ASN A 90 10.20 9.21 2.41
CA ASN A 90 10.68 9.22 1.02
C ASN A 90 11.76 8.17 0.73
N MET A 91 11.41 6.92 0.96
CA MET A 91 12.29 5.78 0.76
C MET A 91 11.60 4.74 -0.11
N SER A 92 12.35 4.09 -1.00
CA SER A 92 11.89 2.91 -1.73
C SER A 92 12.06 1.63 -0.91
N THR A 93 11.35 0.56 -1.28
CA THR A 93 11.51 -0.76 -0.67
C THR A 93 12.95 -1.26 -0.77
N LYS A 94 13.62 -1.00 -1.92
CA LYS A 94 15.03 -1.33 -2.14
C LYS A 94 15.96 -0.58 -1.19
N GLU A 95 15.75 0.73 -1.02
CA GLU A 95 16.55 1.55 -0.09
C GLU A 95 16.34 1.09 1.36
N PHE A 96 15.09 0.80 1.75
CA PHE A 96 14.76 0.29 3.07
C PHE A 96 15.43 -1.06 3.33
N HIS A 97 15.39 -1.98 2.37
CA HIS A 97 16.05 -3.27 2.50
C HIS A 97 17.57 -3.12 2.62
N SER A 98 18.17 -2.26 1.82
CA SER A 98 19.61 -1.96 1.88
C SER A 98 20.01 -1.37 3.24
N TRP A 99 19.20 -0.48 3.80
CA TRP A 99 19.39 0.03 5.16
C TRP A 99 19.29 -1.10 6.19
N LYS A 100 18.28 -1.96 6.11
CA LYS A 100 18.08 -3.10 7.03
C LYS A 100 19.28 -4.05 7.01
N LEU A 101 19.85 -4.33 5.83
CA LEU A 101 21.06 -5.14 5.68
C LEU A 101 22.32 -4.46 6.22
N SER A 102 22.38 -3.12 6.22
CA SER A 102 23.54 -2.38 6.73
C SER A 102 23.71 -2.45 8.26
N LYS A 103 22.75 -3.06 9.00
CA LYS A 103 22.74 -3.20 10.48
C LYS A 103 22.94 -1.88 11.24
N LYS A 104 22.68 -0.73 10.61
CA LYS A 104 22.70 0.57 11.28
C LYS A 104 21.58 0.60 12.33
N THR A 105 21.92 0.98 13.55
CA THR A 105 20.96 1.16 14.66
C THR A 105 20.21 2.49 14.57
N ALA A 106 20.71 3.43 13.78
CA ALA A 106 20.06 4.71 13.53
C ALA A 106 18.80 4.53 12.67
N ILE A 107 17.76 5.32 12.99
CA ILE A 107 16.51 5.41 12.24
C ILE A 107 16.81 5.58 10.74
N PRO A 108 16.10 4.86 9.85
CA PRO A 108 16.31 5.00 8.41
C PRO A 108 16.06 6.46 8.00
N THR A 109 17.10 7.13 7.52
CA THR A 109 17.02 8.48 6.99
C THR A 109 17.23 8.45 5.49
N SER A 110 16.26 8.98 4.75
CA SER A 110 16.43 9.25 3.32
C SER A 110 17.03 10.63 3.14
N ILE A 111 18.02 10.75 2.26
CA ILE A 111 18.51 12.06 1.81
C ILE A 111 17.44 12.82 0.99
N TYR A 112 16.43 12.10 0.50
CA TYR A 112 15.29 12.63 -0.26
C TYR A 112 14.08 12.94 0.62
N ASP A 113 14.15 12.69 1.93
CA ASP A 113 13.10 13.11 2.86
C ASP A 113 13.10 14.65 2.98
N MET A 114 12.09 15.28 2.38
CA MET A 114 11.88 16.73 2.36
C MET A 114 10.73 17.17 3.27
N GLY A 115 10.29 16.30 4.19
CA GLY A 115 9.14 16.51 5.04
C GLY A 115 7.87 15.85 4.51
N ARG A 116 6.97 15.47 5.43
CA ARG A 116 5.84 14.58 5.15
C ARG A 116 5.00 15.03 3.95
N LEU A 117 4.52 16.27 3.94
CA LEU A 117 3.67 16.76 2.85
C LEU A 117 4.37 16.68 1.49
N GLU A 118 5.65 17.06 1.41
CA GLU A 118 6.39 17.03 0.15
C GLU A 118 6.75 15.61 -0.30
N ASN A 119 7.02 14.71 0.64
CA ASN A 119 7.25 13.31 0.31
C ASN A 119 5.97 12.66 -0.26
N TRP A 120 4.81 12.99 0.31
CA TRP A 120 3.52 12.52 -0.18
C TRP A 120 3.17 13.12 -1.54
N LYS A 121 3.43 14.40 -1.79
CA LYS A 121 3.28 15.01 -3.12
C LYS A 121 4.19 14.37 -4.16
N GLN A 122 5.43 14.04 -3.79
CA GLN A 122 6.35 13.32 -4.67
C GLN A 122 5.86 11.90 -5.01
N ALA A 123 5.13 11.24 -4.10
CA ALA A 123 4.63 9.89 -4.30
C ALA A 123 3.27 9.82 -5.02
N LEU A 124 2.33 10.70 -4.69
CA LEU A 124 0.91 10.63 -5.12
C LEU A 124 0.47 11.77 -6.05
N GLY A 125 1.39 12.70 -6.34
CA GLY A 125 1.16 13.85 -7.20
C GLY A 125 0.92 15.16 -6.44
N LYS A 126 1.07 16.26 -7.18
CA LYS A 126 1.00 17.63 -6.65
C LYS A 126 -0.35 17.97 -6.01
N GLU A 127 -1.45 17.54 -6.62
CA GLU A 127 -2.80 17.87 -6.20
C GLU A 127 -3.36 16.85 -5.22
N VAL A 128 -3.51 17.27 -3.96
CA VAL A 128 -4.00 16.42 -2.85
C VAL A 128 -5.40 15.85 -3.12
N ILE A 129 -6.27 16.61 -3.80
CA ILE A 129 -7.63 16.16 -4.15
C ILE A 129 -7.65 14.87 -4.97
N TRP A 130 -6.58 14.59 -5.72
CA TRP A 130 -6.48 13.43 -6.58
C TRP A 130 -5.71 12.27 -5.94
N TRP A 131 -5.24 12.37 -4.69
CA TRP A 131 -4.42 11.31 -4.08
C TRP A 131 -5.10 9.96 -4.03
N TRP A 132 -6.39 9.95 -3.73
CA TRP A 132 -7.23 8.75 -3.64
C TRP A 132 -8.03 8.52 -4.92
N SER A 133 -7.46 8.87 -6.07
CA SER A 133 -8.11 8.74 -7.37
C SER A 133 -7.07 8.39 -8.45
N PRO A 134 -7.42 7.50 -9.40
CA PRO A 134 -6.53 7.15 -10.51
C PRO A 134 -6.54 8.16 -11.65
N TRP A 135 -7.42 9.18 -11.65
CA TRP A 135 -7.66 10.02 -12.83
C TRP A 135 -6.55 11.02 -13.14
N CYS A 136 -5.86 11.53 -12.13
CA CYS A 136 -4.80 12.53 -12.31
C CYS A 136 -3.53 12.11 -11.58
N ASN A 137 -2.38 12.14 -12.25
CA ASN A 137 -1.08 11.85 -11.63
C ASN A 137 -0.01 12.85 -12.11
N HIS A 138 -0.12 14.10 -11.67
CA HIS A 138 0.91 15.10 -11.95
C HIS A 138 2.10 14.90 -11.01
N LEU A 139 3.08 14.14 -11.50
CA LEU A 139 4.35 13.89 -10.82
C LEU A 139 5.11 15.20 -10.59
N THR A 140 5.71 15.36 -9.43
CA THR A 140 6.49 16.56 -9.09
C THR A 140 7.96 16.47 -9.53
N THR A 141 8.40 15.29 -10.00
CA THR A 141 9.77 15.06 -10.49
C THR A 141 9.76 14.25 -11.80
N ASP A 142 10.88 14.30 -12.52
CA ASP A 142 11.10 13.61 -13.80
C ASP A 142 11.44 12.12 -13.65
N GLY A 143 11.59 11.63 -12.41
CA GLY A 143 11.98 10.27 -12.10
C GLY A 143 13.49 10.01 -12.12
N TYR A 144 14.32 10.97 -12.55
CA TYR A 144 15.78 10.87 -12.60
C TYR A 144 16.46 11.76 -11.56
N SER A 145 15.88 12.93 -11.29
CA SER A 145 16.35 13.93 -10.35
C SER A 145 15.32 14.15 -9.25
N PHE A 146 15.75 14.07 -7.99
CA PHE A 146 14.88 14.24 -6.83
C PHE A 146 15.45 15.32 -5.90
N PRO A 147 14.60 16.18 -5.30
CA PRO A 147 15.04 17.09 -4.26
C PRO A 147 15.69 16.32 -3.10
N SER A 148 16.86 16.78 -2.65
CA SER A 148 17.60 16.13 -1.57
C SER A 148 18.17 17.16 -0.59
N LYS A 149 18.31 16.76 0.68
CA LYS A 149 19.03 17.53 1.69
C LYS A 149 20.49 17.79 1.24
N PRO A 150 21.07 18.97 1.53
CA PRO A 150 22.46 19.27 1.18
C PRO A 150 23.40 18.21 1.76
N ARG A 151 24.36 17.73 0.97
CA ARG A 151 25.44 16.89 1.51
C ARG A 151 26.35 17.77 2.34
N VAL A 152 26.24 17.67 3.66
CA VAL A 152 27.23 18.27 4.57
C VAL A 152 28.49 17.42 4.44
N PHE A 153 29.45 17.89 3.64
CA PHE A 153 30.79 17.34 3.66
C PHE A 153 31.40 17.73 5.00
N LYS A 154 31.57 16.75 5.90
CA LYS A 154 32.49 16.92 7.03
C LYS A 154 33.89 16.88 6.43
N ILE A 155 34.49 18.06 6.28
CA ILE A 155 35.93 18.23 6.00
C ILE A 155 36.69 17.84 7.26
#